data_AF-A0A3L8PMC0-F1
#
_entry.id   AF-A0A3L8PMC0-F1
#
_cell.length_a   1.000
_cell.length_b   1.000
_cell.length_c   1.000
_cell.angle_alpha   90.00
_cell.angle_beta   90.00
_cell.angle_gamma   90.00
#
_symmetry.space_group_name_H-M   'P 1'
#
loop_
_entity.id
_entity.type
_entity.pdbx_description
1 polymer ?
#
loop_
_entity_poly.entity_id
_entity_poly.type
_entity_poly.pdbx_seq_one_letter_code
_entity_poly.pdbx_strand_id
1 'polypeptide(L)'
;MDAPVTPATTPTPALGQVSFVGAGPGDASLLTVRATELLATADVVIVETPEQAQLVTTDAEIVDAGRAEDGTELSHAARSKLVVKHAKNGKHVVRLMVGDPFTYSTGPEEALACSKAGIRFEIIPGVSSVSAVPAYAGVPLTNRQHREFTVVSVGDGVIDWNDHAGDDTLVLLSAVGRIGEVAKGLVAAGRSEDTQVAMTRVGTTTEQTTVVSTLKDIAADAKAAKMTSPAITVVGEVVAMREALSWFETKPLYGWRILVPRTKEQSAGLAQRLRGYGAVSEEVPTISVEPPRNPQQMDKAVRGLVEGRYEWIAFTSVNAVKAVREKFEEYGLDARAFSGLKIAAVGEKTAEAISQWGIRADLVPSGEQSARGLLEDWPPYDELLDPINRVFLPRADIATETLVAGLVELGWEVDDVTAYRTVRAAPPPAPTREAIKTGKFDAVMFTSSSTVRNLVGIAGKPHQSTIIACIGPATAKTAEEHGLRVDVLADKPSVEVLADALAEFGARRRDALIEAGEPVTKPSQRTKRRKS
;
A
#
# COMPACT_ATOMS: atom_id res chain seq x y z
N MET A 1 -8.34 -37.49 61.98
CA MET A 1 -7.29 -37.79 60.98
C MET A 1 -7.82 -37.29 59.66
N ASP A 2 -7.49 -36.04 59.33
CA ASP A 2 -7.82 -35.45 58.03
C ASP A 2 -6.83 -35.94 56.98
N ALA A 3 -7.35 -36.45 55.87
CA ALA A 3 -6.54 -36.79 54.70
C ALA A 3 -6.08 -35.49 54.02
N PRO A 4 -4.81 -35.40 53.57
CA PRO A 4 -4.31 -34.17 52.97
C PRO A 4 -4.90 -34.00 51.56
N VAL A 5 -5.51 -32.83 51.34
CA VAL A 5 -5.94 -32.35 50.02
C VAL A 5 -4.69 -32.08 49.18
N THR A 6 -4.57 -32.77 48.05
CA THR A 6 -3.50 -32.57 47.08
C THR A 6 -3.70 -31.24 46.36
N PRO A 7 -2.69 -30.37 46.23
CA PRO A 7 -2.86 -29.08 45.56
C PRO A 7 -3.07 -29.30 44.06
N ALA A 8 -4.13 -28.69 43.52
CA ALA A 8 -4.39 -28.68 42.08
C ALA A 8 -3.22 -27.99 41.34
N THR A 9 -2.61 -28.71 40.42
CA THR A 9 -1.54 -28.19 39.57
C THR A 9 -2.16 -27.22 38.57
N THR A 10 -1.80 -25.94 38.65
CA THR A 10 -2.20 -24.93 37.66
C THR A 10 -1.69 -25.38 36.29
N PRO A 11 -2.54 -25.48 35.24
CA PRO A 11 -2.09 -25.91 33.92
C PRO A 11 -1.00 -24.97 33.44
N THR A 12 0.17 -25.53 33.08
CA THR A 12 1.23 -24.77 32.42
C THR A 12 0.64 -24.21 31.12
N PRO A 13 0.74 -22.90 30.84
CA PRO A 13 0.23 -22.33 29.61
C PRO A 13 0.82 -23.09 28.43
N ALA A 14 -0.04 -23.49 27.48
CA ALA A 14 0.41 -24.19 26.28
C ALA A 14 1.43 -23.31 25.56
N LEU A 15 2.58 -23.89 25.18
CA LEU A 15 3.59 -23.17 24.41
C LEU A 15 2.98 -22.69 23.09
N GLY A 16 3.36 -21.48 22.69
CA GLY A 16 3.01 -20.92 21.40
C GLY A 16 3.77 -21.60 20.25
N GLN A 17 3.74 -20.96 19.08
CA GLN A 17 4.45 -21.42 17.89
C GLN A 17 5.16 -20.24 17.21
N VAL A 18 6.23 -20.54 16.49
CA VAL A 18 7.02 -19.54 15.76
C VAL A 18 7.02 -19.84 14.27
N SER A 19 6.68 -18.86 13.46
CA SER A 19 6.81 -18.94 12.00
C SER A 19 7.92 -18.00 11.56
N PHE A 20 9.03 -18.56 11.07
CA PHE A 20 10.11 -17.77 10.46
C PHE A 20 9.75 -17.49 9.01
N VAL A 21 9.50 -16.24 8.67
CA VAL A 21 8.91 -15.84 7.39
C VAL A 21 9.85 -14.90 6.65
N GLY A 22 10.20 -15.25 5.41
CA GLY A 22 10.97 -14.38 4.53
C GLY A 22 10.11 -13.26 3.94
N ALA A 23 10.51 -12.01 4.17
CA ALA A 23 9.83 -10.82 3.67
C ALA A 23 10.18 -10.47 2.23
N GLY A 24 11.17 -11.14 1.64
CA GLY A 24 11.76 -10.74 0.37
C GLY A 24 12.72 -9.54 0.50
N PRO A 25 13.27 -9.05 -0.62
CA PRO A 25 14.33 -8.04 -0.62
C PRO A 25 13.84 -6.59 -0.47
N GLY A 26 12.52 -6.34 -0.52
CA GLY A 26 11.95 -5.00 -0.30
C GLY A 26 10.52 -4.83 -0.82
N ASP A 27 10.24 -5.25 -2.05
CA ASP A 27 8.90 -5.13 -2.63
C ASP A 27 7.88 -6.01 -1.87
N ALA A 28 6.88 -5.38 -1.26
CA ALA A 28 5.82 -6.07 -0.54
C ALA A 28 5.06 -7.11 -1.40
N SER A 29 5.04 -6.93 -2.73
CA SER A 29 4.42 -7.88 -3.64
C SER A 29 5.22 -9.17 -3.86
N LEU A 30 6.46 -9.23 -3.34
CA LEU A 30 7.28 -10.44 -3.31
C LEU A 30 7.08 -11.29 -2.06
N LEU A 31 6.18 -10.89 -1.16
CA LEU A 31 5.71 -11.77 -0.08
C LEU A 31 5.08 -13.02 -0.69
N THR A 32 5.43 -14.19 -0.15
CA THR A 32 4.77 -15.43 -0.55
C THR A 32 3.34 -15.45 -0.02
N VAL A 33 2.45 -16.19 -0.70
CA VAL A 33 1.05 -16.33 -0.24
C VAL A 33 0.99 -16.81 1.22
N ARG A 34 1.85 -17.78 1.58
CA ARG A 34 1.97 -18.28 2.94
C ARG A 34 2.44 -17.22 3.94
N ALA A 35 3.34 -16.32 3.55
CA ALA A 35 3.77 -15.20 4.39
C ALA A 35 2.58 -14.29 4.72
N THR A 36 1.76 -13.94 3.72
CA THR A 36 0.57 -13.10 3.91
C THR A 36 -0.48 -13.78 4.81
N GLU A 37 -0.74 -15.08 4.62
CA GLU A 37 -1.66 -15.84 5.49
C GLU A 37 -1.25 -15.84 6.97
N LEU A 38 0.05 -15.99 7.23
CA LEU A 38 0.57 -16.03 8.60
C LEU A 38 0.59 -14.65 9.24
N LEU A 39 0.95 -13.61 8.50
CA LEU A 39 0.86 -12.23 8.98
C LEU A 39 -0.58 -11.84 9.35
N ALA A 40 -1.57 -12.36 8.61
CA ALA A 40 -2.98 -12.12 8.87
C ALA A 40 -3.50 -12.76 10.19
N THR A 41 -2.77 -13.74 10.75
CA THR A 41 -3.20 -14.53 11.92
C THR A 41 -2.20 -14.48 13.07
N ALA A 42 -1.18 -13.61 12.99
CA ALA A 42 -0.16 -13.47 14.01
C ALA A 42 -0.68 -12.71 15.23
N ASP A 43 -0.31 -13.17 16.43
CA ASP A 43 -0.52 -12.39 17.66
C ASP A 43 0.61 -11.35 17.84
N VAL A 44 1.82 -11.71 17.40
CA VAL A 44 3.04 -10.89 17.47
C VAL A 44 3.79 -11.02 16.16
N VAL A 45 4.22 -9.90 15.60
CA VAL A 45 5.16 -9.86 14.48
C VAL A 45 6.47 -9.23 14.93
N ILE A 46 7.53 -10.04 14.89
CA ILE A 46 8.90 -9.61 15.22
C ILE A 46 9.61 -9.23 13.91
N VAL A 47 9.78 -7.93 13.67
CA VAL A 47 10.39 -7.38 12.45
C VAL A 47 11.90 -7.20 12.60
N GLU A 48 12.63 -7.22 11.49
CA GLU A 48 14.07 -6.95 11.43
C GLU A 48 14.40 -5.50 11.07
N THR A 49 13.53 -4.84 10.30
CA THR A 49 13.67 -3.41 9.99
C THR A 49 12.36 -2.64 10.27
N PRO A 50 12.42 -1.34 10.59
CA PRO A 50 11.23 -0.53 10.82
C PRO A 50 10.26 -0.49 9.63
N GLU A 51 10.78 -0.58 8.40
CA GLU A 51 9.98 -0.54 7.17
C GLU A 51 9.07 -1.76 7.05
N GLN A 52 9.48 -2.92 7.56
CA GLN A 52 8.68 -4.14 7.55
C GLN A 52 7.40 -4.02 8.40
N ALA A 53 7.34 -3.08 9.36
CA ALA A 53 6.12 -2.82 10.11
C ALA A 53 4.95 -2.41 9.21
N GLN A 54 5.24 -1.80 8.04
CA GLN A 54 4.22 -1.42 7.06
C GLN A 54 3.60 -2.63 6.33
N LEU A 55 4.22 -3.81 6.41
CA LEU A 55 3.71 -5.07 5.85
C LEU A 55 2.68 -5.74 6.77
N VAL A 56 2.60 -5.31 8.03
CA VAL A 56 1.66 -5.81 9.02
C VAL A 56 0.36 -5.01 8.92
N THR A 57 -0.69 -5.65 8.41
CA THR A 57 -2.00 -5.01 8.20
C THR A 57 -3.03 -5.37 9.27
N THR A 58 -2.61 -6.08 10.32
CA THR A 58 -3.44 -6.55 11.44
C THR A 58 -3.09 -5.80 12.72
N ASP A 59 -3.91 -5.99 13.77
CA ASP A 59 -3.66 -5.44 15.11
C ASP A 59 -2.60 -6.23 15.91
N ALA A 60 -1.73 -6.99 15.23
CA ALA A 60 -0.68 -7.77 15.85
C ALA A 60 0.32 -6.86 16.59
N GLU A 61 0.84 -7.33 17.73
CA GLU A 61 1.91 -6.62 18.44
C GLU A 61 3.18 -6.63 17.58
N ILE A 62 3.65 -5.45 17.15
CA ILE A 62 4.89 -5.32 16.38
C ILE A 62 6.07 -5.11 17.33
N VAL A 63 7.09 -5.95 17.20
CA VAL A 63 8.31 -5.91 18.02
C VAL A 63 9.52 -5.77 17.09
N ASP A 64 10.38 -4.79 17.34
CA ASP A 64 11.62 -4.58 16.58
C ASP A 64 12.74 -5.49 17.12
N ALA A 65 13.27 -6.37 16.27
CA ALA A 65 14.43 -7.21 16.53
C ALA A 65 15.71 -6.73 15.83
N GLY A 66 15.65 -5.64 15.08
CA GLY A 66 16.80 -4.96 14.49
C GLY A 66 17.59 -4.20 15.52
N ARG A 67 16.92 -3.49 16.45
CA ARG A 67 17.57 -2.60 17.43
C ARG A 67 17.07 -2.77 18.86
N ALA A 68 17.97 -2.53 19.82
CA ALA A 68 17.64 -2.36 21.23
C ALA A 68 17.05 -0.96 21.51
N GLU A 69 16.51 -0.75 22.71
CA GLU A 69 15.92 0.54 23.13
C GLU A 69 16.94 1.71 23.09
N ASP A 70 18.23 1.42 23.23
CA ASP A 70 19.33 2.38 23.13
C ASP A 70 19.81 2.63 21.68
N GLY A 71 19.17 1.98 20.69
CA GLY A 71 19.48 2.11 19.27
C GLY A 71 20.60 1.21 18.75
N THR A 72 21.22 0.38 19.59
CA THR A 72 22.25 -0.58 19.18
C THR A 72 21.65 -1.78 18.43
N GLU A 73 22.38 -2.36 17.49
CA GLU A 73 21.93 -3.57 16.79
C GLU A 73 21.88 -4.78 17.74
N LEU A 74 20.78 -5.53 17.69
CA LEU A 74 20.64 -6.72 18.50
C LEU A 74 21.54 -7.85 17.98
N SER A 75 22.34 -8.43 18.87
CA SER A 75 23.08 -9.67 18.59
C SER A 75 22.15 -10.83 18.23
N HIS A 76 22.64 -11.82 17.48
CA HIS A 76 21.87 -13.02 17.12
C HIS A 76 21.30 -13.74 18.36
N ALA A 77 22.08 -13.78 19.45
CA ALA A 77 21.64 -14.36 20.71
C ALA A 77 20.51 -13.57 21.37
N ALA A 78 20.52 -12.23 21.26
CA ALA A 78 19.44 -11.38 21.77
C ALA A 78 18.16 -11.55 20.94
N ARG A 79 18.27 -11.59 19.59
CA ARG A 79 17.14 -11.90 18.69
C ARG A 79 16.49 -13.25 19.02
N SER A 80 17.32 -14.29 19.19
CA SER A 80 16.86 -15.63 19.59
C SER A 80 16.09 -15.62 20.91
N LYS A 81 16.60 -14.90 21.93
CA LYS A 81 15.92 -14.77 23.23
C LYS A 81 14.58 -14.06 23.10
N LEU A 82 14.50 -13.03 22.26
CA LEU A 82 13.27 -12.29 22.01
C LEU A 82 12.19 -13.20 21.41
N VAL A 83 12.51 -13.93 20.34
CA VAL A 83 11.58 -14.89 19.70
C VAL A 83 11.06 -15.93 20.70
N VAL A 84 11.97 -16.58 21.44
CA VAL A 84 11.63 -17.60 22.44
C VAL A 84 10.76 -17.02 23.56
N LYS A 85 11.04 -15.78 24.00
CA LYS A 85 10.26 -15.11 25.06
C LYS A 85 8.79 -14.94 24.66
N HIS A 86 8.52 -14.45 23.45
CA HIS A 86 7.12 -14.23 23.01
C HIS A 86 6.37 -15.56 22.83
N ALA A 87 7.03 -16.59 22.27
CA ALA A 87 6.40 -17.90 22.07
C ALA A 87 6.12 -18.65 23.39
N LYS A 88 6.94 -18.45 24.43
CA LYS A 88 6.66 -19.02 25.77
C LYS A 88 5.38 -18.49 26.42
N ASN A 89 4.87 -17.35 25.96
CA ASN A 89 3.62 -16.77 26.43
C ASN A 89 2.38 -17.32 25.70
N GLY A 90 2.50 -18.41 24.94
CA GLY A 90 1.39 -19.05 24.24
C GLY A 90 0.99 -18.38 22.91
N LYS A 91 1.75 -17.38 22.45
CA LYS A 91 1.43 -16.58 21.26
C LYS A 91 1.85 -17.27 19.96
N HIS A 92 1.11 -17.00 18.89
CA HIS A 92 1.54 -17.21 17.51
C HIS A 92 2.47 -16.07 17.09
N VAL A 93 3.77 -16.38 17.01
CA VAL A 93 4.82 -15.41 16.71
C VAL A 93 5.24 -15.56 15.25
N VAL A 94 5.11 -14.50 14.47
CA VAL A 94 5.74 -14.40 13.15
C VAL A 94 7.06 -13.65 13.29
N ARG A 95 8.18 -14.33 13.02
CA ARG A 95 9.50 -13.70 12.90
C ARG A 95 9.72 -13.35 11.43
N LEU A 96 9.52 -12.08 11.09
CA LEU A 96 9.63 -11.56 9.73
C LEU A 96 11.07 -11.12 9.46
N MET A 97 11.73 -11.78 8.49
CA MET A 97 13.16 -11.64 8.19
C MET A 97 13.37 -11.07 6.79
N VAL A 98 14.40 -10.25 6.59
CA VAL A 98 14.72 -9.72 5.25
C VAL A 98 15.15 -10.84 4.32
N GLY A 99 14.67 -10.83 3.08
CA GLY A 99 15.01 -11.83 2.07
C GLY A 99 14.41 -13.19 2.41
N ASP A 100 15.28 -14.17 2.63
CA ASP A 100 14.92 -15.56 2.94
C ASP A 100 15.47 -15.96 4.33
N PRO A 101 14.70 -16.66 5.18
CA PRO A 101 15.11 -16.95 6.56
C PRO A 101 16.35 -17.85 6.68
N PHE A 102 16.70 -18.61 5.66
CA PHE A 102 17.78 -19.61 5.71
C PHE A 102 18.94 -19.30 4.76
N THR A 103 18.90 -18.14 4.09
CA THR A 103 19.90 -17.71 3.12
C THR A 103 20.56 -16.40 3.58
N TYR A 104 21.80 -16.48 4.09
CA TYR A 104 22.57 -15.33 4.62
C TYR A 104 21.83 -14.49 5.66
N SER A 105 21.10 -15.15 6.56
CA SER A 105 20.31 -14.54 7.62
C SER A 105 20.40 -15.36 8.92
N THR A 106 19.78 -14.88 10.00
CA THR A 106 19.91 -15.42 11.37
C THR A 106 18.89 -16.50 11.72
N GLY A 107 18.09 -16.95 10.75
CA GLY A 107 16.97 -17.86 10.98
C GLY A 107 17.40 -19.23 11.52
N PRO A 108 18.50 -19.86 11.04
CA PRO A 108 18.96 -21.14 11.58
C PRO A 108 19.30 -21.09 13.09
N GLU A 109 19.98 -20.04 13.54
CA GLU A 109 20.34 -19.85 14.95
C GLU A 109 19.10 -19.63 15.84
N GLU A 110 18.17 -18.80 15.38
CA GLU A 110 16.92 -18.50 16.09
C GLU A 110 15.99 -19.74 16.15
N ALA A 111 15.90 -20.51 15.06
CA ALA A 111 15.14 -21.76 14.99
C ALA A 111 15.74 -22.84 15.92
N LEU A 112 17.07 -22.94 15.98
CA LEU A 112 17.76 -23.85 16.90
C LEU A 112 17.48 -23.47 18.37
N ALA A 113 17.40 -22.17 18.68
CA ALA A 113 17.00 -21.72 20.00
C ALA A 113 15.55 -22.11 20.35
N CYS A 114 14.63 -22.03 19.38
CA CYS A 114 13.25 -22.49 19.54
C CYS A 114 13.18 -24.01 19.80
N SER A 115 13.93 -24.81 19.02
CA SER A 115 14.03 -26.26 19.21
C SER A 115 14.53 -26.62 20.61
N LYS A 116 15.61 -25.98 21.08
CA LYS A 116 16.16 -26.18 22.44
C LYS A 116 15.17 -25.80 23.55
N ALA A 117 14.25 -24.88 23.27
CA ALA A 117 13.21 -24.45 24.21
C ALA A 117 11.91 -25.27 24.12
N GLY A 118 11.83 -26.29 23.26
CA GLY A 118 10.63 -27.09 23.05
C GLY A 118 9.50 -26.38 22.32
N ILE A 119 9.81 -25.27 21.63
CA ILE A 119 8.83 -24.47 20.88
C ILE A 119 8.73 -25.01 19.46
N ARG A 120 7.50 -25.25 19.00
CA ARG A 120 7.24 -25.66 17.60
C ARG A 120 7.49 -24.47 16.67
N PHE A 121 8.10 -24.75 15.52
CA PHE A 121 8.29 -23.74 14.50
C PHE A 121 8.10 -24.28 13.09
N GLU A 122 7.76 -23.37 12.17
CA GLU A 122 7.77 -23.59 10.72
C GLU A 122 8.67 -22.55 10.03
N ILE A 123 9.24 -22.91 8.88
CA ILE A 123 10.07 -22.04 8.05
C ILE A 123 9.33 -21.79 6.74
N ILE A 124 9.11 -20.51 6.42
CA ILE A 124 8.44 -20.06 5.20
C ILE A 124 9.52 -19.38 4.35
N PRO A 125 9.97 -20.03 3.26
CA PRO A 125 10.94 -19.45 2.36
C PRO A 125 10.47 -18.10 1.82
N GLY A 126 11.44 -17.20 1.64
CA GLY A 126 11.24 -15.90 1.04
C GLY A 126 11.95 -15.79 -0.30
N VAL A 127 11.66 -14.70 -1.01
CA VAL A 127 12.40 -14.36 -2.22
C VAL A 127 13.78 -13.83 -1.81
N SER A 128 14.86 -14.54 -2.13
CA SER A 128 16.21 -14.14 -1.73
C SER A 128 16.69 -12.89 -2.50
N SER A 129 17.40 -11.99 -1.81
CA SER A 129 18.04 -10.82 -2.43
C SER A 129 19.12 -11.20 -3.44
N VAL A 130 19.76 -12.36 -3.26
CA VAL A 130 20.78 -12.92 -4.16
C VAL A 130 20.25 -13.02 -5.58
N SER A 131 19.02 -13.52 -5.77
CA SER A 131 18.44 -13.77 -7.09
C SER A 131 17.49 -12.68 -7.54
N ALA A 132 16.68 -12.12 -6.63
CA ALA A 132 15.66 -11.16 -7.01
C ALA A 132 16.19 -9.76 -7.31
N VAL A 133 17.22 -9.30 -6.60
CA VAL A 133 17.79 -7.97 -6.88
C VAL A 133 18.41 -7.94 -8.28
N PRO A 134 19.24 -8.92 -8.70
CA PRO A 134 19.70 -8.99 -10.09
C PRO A 134 18.56 -9.08 -11.11
N ALA A 135 17.54 -9.92 -10.85
CA ALA A 135 16.40 -10.05 -11.75
C ALA A 135 15.62 -8.73 -11.94
N TYR A 136 15.44 -7.94 -10.88
CA TYR A 136 14.84 -6.61 -10.94
C TYR A 136 15.79 -5.55 -11.52
N ALA A 137 17.10 -5.76 -11.43
CA ALA A 137 18.08 -4.94 -12.12
C ALA A 137 18.20 -5.28 -13.62
N GLY A 138 17.51 -6.32 -14.11
CA GLY A 138 17.66 -6.81 -15.48
C GLY A 138 18.93 -7.63 -15.73
N VAL A 139 19.60 -8.09 -14.67
CA VAL A 139 20.81 -8.92 -14.75
C VAL A 139 20.44 -10.35 -14.38
N PRO A 140 20.36 -11.29 -15.34
CA PRO A 140 20.19 -12.69 -15.00
C PRO A 140 21.46 -13.22 -14.32
N LEU A 141 21.32 -14.24 -13.46
CA LEU A 141 22.48 -14.90 -12.85
C LEU A 141 23.06 -16.01 -13.72
N THR A 142 22.28 -16.50 -14.68
CA THR A 142 22.69 -17.55 -15.60
C THR A 142 22.16 -17.27 -17.00
N ASN A 143 22.81 -17.82 -18.01
CA ASN A 143 22.34 -17.88 -19.37
C ASN A 143 22.78 -19.21 -20.03
N ARG A 144 22.67 -19.32 -21.36
CA ARG A 144 23.00 -20.56 -22.06
C ARG A 144 24.50 -20.93 -21.95
N GLN A 145 25.37 -19.93 -21.86
CA GLN A 145 26.83 -20.04 -21.79
C GLN A 145 27.33 -20.10 -20.33
N HIS A 146 26.75 -19.29 -19.45
CA HIS A 146 27.08 -19.19 -18.03
C HIS A 146 25.99 -19.82 -17.18
N ARG A 147 26.10 -21.12 -16.87
CA ARG A 147 25.03 -21.87 -16.18
C ARG A 147 25.20 -21.96 -14.67
N GLU A 148 26.37 -21.57 -14.18
CA GLU A 148 26.74 -21.62 -12.77
C GLU A 148 26.98 -20.20 -12.26
N PHE A 149 26.72 -20.00 -10.97
CA PHE A 149 27.05 -18.76 -10.29
C PHE A 149 27.46 -19.07 -8.85
N THR A 150 28.34 -18.24 -8.32
CA THR A 150 28.83 -18.34 -6.94
C THR A 150 28.41 -17.12 -6.14
N VAL A 151 27.94 -17.34 -4.92
CA VAL A 151 27.59 -16.25 -4.00
C VAL A 151 28.72 -16.11 -2.98
N VAL A 152 29.26 -14.89 -2.88
CA VAL A 152 30.39 -14.58 -1.99
C VAL A 152 29.96 -13.51 -1.00
N SER A 153 29.97 -13.84 0.28
CA SER A 153 29.75 -12.86 1.35
C SER A 153 31.06 -12.18 1.70
N VAL A 154 31.23 -10.92 1.28
CA VAL A 154 32.49 -10.17 1.46
C VAL A 154 32.74 -9.87 2.93
N GLY A 155 31.80 -9.16 3.57
CA GLY A 155 31.84 -8.84 5.00
C GLY A 155 33.22 -8.43 5.53
N ASP A 156 33.55 -8.89 6.74
CA ASP A 156 34.85 -8.69 7.39
C ASP A 156 35.83 -9.87 7.16
N GLY A 157 35.45 -10.84 6.33
CA GLY A 157 36.25 -12.03 6.07
C GLY A 157 37.45 -11.78 5.16
N VAL A 158 38.46 -12.65 5.28
CA VAL A 158 39.53 -12.78 4.27
C VAL A 158 39.04 -13.77 3.22
N ILE A 159 39.06 -13.35 1.96
CA ILE A 159 38.63 -14.15 0.81
C ILE A 159 39.84 -14.40 -0.07
N ASP A 160 40.07 -15.65 -0.45
CA ASP A 160 41.03 -16.01 -1.48
C ASP A 160 40.37 -15.85 -2.85
N TRP A 161 40.75 -14.79 -3.58
CA TRP A 161 40.15 -14.50 -4.88
C TRP A 161 40.61 -15.48 -5.98
N ASN A 162 41.65 -16.30 -5.74
CA ASN A 162 42.07 -17.33 -6.69
C ASN A 162 41.00 -18.40 -6.91
N ASP A 163 40.16 -18.68 -5.90
CA ASP A 163 39.00 -19.58 -6.01
C ASP A 163 37.91 -19.01 -6.94
N HIS A 164 38.04 -17.76 -7.36
CA HIS A 164 37.07 -17.03 -8.18
C HIS A 164 37.69 -16.47 -9.47
N ALA A 165 38.83 -17.01 -9.91
CA ALA A 165 39.56 -16.58 -11.10
C ALA A 165 38.85 -16.89 -12.44
N GLY A 166 37.93 -17.86 -12.44
CA GLY A 166 37.15 -18.25 -13.64
C GLY A 166 36.19 -17.16 -14.13
N ASP A 167 35.47 -17.44 -15.22
CA ASP A 167 34.49 -16.52 -15.83
C ASP A 167 33.06 -16.67 -15.28
N ASP A 168 32.85 -17.57 -14.32
CA ASP A 168 31.57 -17.77 -13.65
C ASP A 168 30.98 -16.47 -13.10
N THR A 169 29.65 -16.41 -13.08
CA THR A 169 28.95 -15.26 -12.49
C THR A 169 29.14 -15.24 -10.98
N LEU A 170 29.56 -14.09 -10.44
CA LEU A 170 29.65 -13.89 -8.99
C LEU A 170 28.52 -12.98 -8.52
N VAL A 171 27.90 -13.33 -7.40
CA VAL A 171 27.00 -12.46 -6.64
C VAL A 171 27.66 -12.13 -5.32
N LEU A 172 28.06 -10.87 -5.16
CA LEU A 172 28.77 -10.40 -3.97
C LEU A 172 27.80 -9.71 -3.01
N LEU A 173 27.82 -10.16 -1.77
CA LEU A 173 27.08 -9.56 -0.65
C LEU A 173 28.02 -8.69 0.17
N SER A 174 27.50 -7.59 0.73
CA SER A 174 28.24 -6.69 1.62
C SER A 174 29.54 -6.13 1.01
N ALA A 175 29.57 -5.95 -0.32
CA ALA A 175 30.77 -5.55 -1.04
C ALA A 175 31.01 -4.03 -1.09
N VAL A 176 29.99 -3.19 -0.81
CA VAL A 176 30.04 -1.73 -1.07
C VAL A 176 31.28 -1.06 -0.50
N GLY A 177 31.59 -1.28 0.78
CA GLY A 177 32.74 -0.66 1.45
C GLY A 177 34.11 -1.16 0.98
N ARG A 178 34.15 -2.36 0.37
CA ARG A 178 35.39 -3.07 -0.01
C ARG A 178 35.50 -3.32 -1.51
N ILE A 179 34.62 -2.72 -2.33
CA ILE A 179 34.53 -3.06 -3.75
C ILE A 179 35.83 -2.83 -4.51
N GLY A 180 36.62 -1.82 -4.12
CA GLY A 180 37.94 -1.59 -4.71
C GLY A 180 38.98 -2.66 -4.36
N GLU A 181 38.91 -3.27 -3.17
CA GLU A 181 39.76 -4.40 -2.78
C GLU A 181 39.32 -5.66 -3.53
N VAL A 182 38.01 -5.91 -3.58
CA VAL A 182 37.41 -7.05 -4.30
C VAL A 182 37.82 -7.03 -5.76
N ALA A 183 37.67 -5.87 -6.43
CA ALA A 183 37.99 -5.76 -7.84
C ALA A 183 39.47 -5.99 -8.14
N LYS A 184 40.36 -5.40 -7.33
CA LYS A 184 41.82 -5.65 -7.43
C LYS A 184 42.17 -7.11 -7.19
N GLY A 185 41.54 -7.74 -6.20
CA GLY A 185 41.74 -9.16 -5.89
C GLY A 185 41.33 -10.07 -7.04
N LEU A 186 40.15 -9.86 -7.62
CA LEU A 186 39.66 -10.63 -8.77
C LEU A 186 40.53 -10.45 -10.01
N VAL A 187 40.99 -9.21 -10.29
CA VAL A 187 41.91 -8.94 -11.41
C VAL A 187 43.25 -9.62 -11.17
N ALA A 188 43.82 -9.53 -9.96
CA ALA A 188 45.08 -10.18 -9.61
C ALA A 188 44.99 -11.73 -9.68
N ALA A 189 43.81 -12.28 -9.40
CA ALA A 189 43.52 -13.72 -9.52
C ALA A 189 43.38 -14.19 -10.99
N GLY A 190 43.24 -13.27 -11.95
CA GLY A 190 43.24 -13.60 -13.39
C GLY A 190 41.99 -13.17 -14.16
N ARG A 191 40.99 -12.53 -13.52
CA ARG A 191 39.85 -11.96 -14.26
C ARG A 191 40.28 -10.74 -15.08
N SER A 192 39.67 -10.56 -16.25
CA SER A 192 39.90 -9.36 -17.06
C SER A 192 39.44 -8.10 -16.32
N GLU A 193 40.22 -7.03 -16.41
CA GLU A 193 39.86 -5.69 -15.91
C GLU A 193 38.55 -5.17 -16.52
N ASP A 194 38.23 -5.59 -17.74
CA ASP A 194 37.02 -5.20 -18.48
C ASP A 194 35.79 -6.03 -18.11
N THR A 195 35.92 -7.02 -17.22
CA THR A 195 34.78 -7.83 -16.77
C THR A 195 33.71 -6.93 -16.18
N GLN A 196 32.48 -7.06 -16.69
CA GLN A 196 31.39 -6.18 -16.30
C GLN A 196 30.91 -6.44 -14.88
N VAL A 197 30.49 -5.35 -14.23
CA VAL A 197 29.98 -5.34 -12.86
C VAL A 197 28.70 -4.52 -12.79
N ALA A 198 27.67 -5.06 -12.15
CA ALA A 198 26.45 -4.33 -11.81
C ALA A 198 26.26 -4.28 -10.30
N MET A 199 26.21 -3.08 -9.71
CA MET A 199 25.95 -2.88 -8.29
C MET A 199 24.59 -2.22 -8.09
N THR A 200 23.68 -2.90 -7.40
CA THR A 200 22.28 -2.50 -7.24
C THR A 200 21.95 -2.30 -5.77
N ARG A 201 21.61 -1.07 -5.36
CA ARG A 201 21.16 -0.78 -3.98
C ARG A 201 19.65 -0.85 -3.84
N VAL A 202 19.20 -1.15 -2.61
CA VAL A 202 17.79 -1.13 -2.18
C VAL A 202 16.87 -1.84 -3.19
N GLY A 203 17.34 -3.01 -3.66
CA GLY A 203 16.76 -3.72 -4.80
C GLY A 203 15.28 -4.04 -4.61
N THR A 204 14.56 -4.15 -5.73
CA THR A 204 13.10 -4.35 -5.84
C THR A 204 12.23 -3.20 -5.36
N THR A 205 12.79 -2.20 -4.69
CA THR A 205 12.04 -1.01 -4.29
C THR A 205 12.06 0.06 -5.40
N THR A 206 11.11 0.99 -5.37
CA THR A 206 11.11 2.14 -6.29
C THR A 206 12.24 3.15 -6.01
N GLU A 207 13.07 2.90 -4.98
CA GLU A 207 14.30 3.65 -4.69
C GLU A 207 15.55 2.91 -5.19
N GLN A 208 15.39 1.73 -5.81
CA GLN A 208 16.47 0.96 -6.39
C GLN A 208 17.25 1.82 -7.41
N THR A 209 18.56 1.72 -7.36
CA THR A 209 19.43 2.26 -8.40
C THR A 209 20.54 1.27 -8.71
N THR A 210 20.82 1.10 -9.99
CA THR A 210 21.90 0.25 -10.47
C THR A 210 23.04 1.09 -11.06
N VAL A 211 24.27 0.77 -10.71
CA VAL A 211 25.49 1.24 -11.39
C VAL A 211 26.07 0.08 -12.18
N VAL A 212 26.30 0.28 -13.48
CA VAL A 212 27.02 -0.67 -14.34
C VAL A 212 28.39 -0.09 -14.64
N SER A 213 29.43 -0.93 -14.52
CA SER A 213 30.82 -0.58 -14.73
C SER A 213 31.63 -1.83 -15.10
N THR A 214 32.95 -1.77 -14.97
CA THR A 214 33.91 -2.87 -15.12
C THR A 214 34.64 -3.09 -13.79
N LEU A 215 35.37 -4.20 -13.65
CA LEU A 215 36.24 -4.40 -12.48
C LEU A 215 37.26 -3.27 -12.32
N LYS A 216 37.78 -2.74 -13.43
CA LYS A 216 38.69 -1.60 -13.42
C LYS A 216 38.10 -0.35 -12.75
N ASP A 217 36.87 0.00 -13.10
CA ASP A 217 36.31 1.32 -12.83
C ASP A 217 35.26 1.34 -11.70
N ILE A 218 34.72 0.17 -11.29
CA ILE A 218 33.59 0.06 -10.36
C ILE A 218 33.82 0.79 -9.03
N ALA A 219 35.05 0.83 -8.52
CA ALA A 219 35.35 1.54 -7.27
C ALA A 219 35.16 3.06 -7.40
N ALA A 220 35.57 3.64 -8.53
CA ALA A 220 35.39 5.06 -8.81
C ALA A 220 33.92 5.37 -9.09
N ASP A 221 33.25 4.53 -9.89
CA ASP A 221 31.86 4.72 -10.28
C ASP A 221 30.89 4.57 -9.12
N ALA A 222 31.08 3.57 -8.26
CA ALA A 222 30.28 3.41 -7.04
C ALA A 222 30.42 4.62 -6.11
N LYS A 223 31.64 5.19 -6.00
CA LYS A 223 31.88 6.42 -5.23
C LYS A 223 31.20 7.63 -5.86
N ALA A 224 31.30 7.80 -7.17
CA ALA A 224 30.66 8.89 -7.90
C ALA A 224 29.14 8.84 -7.78
N ALA A 225 28.56 7.64 -7.84
CA ALA A 225 27.14 7.38 -7.63
C ALA A 225 26.68 7.47 -6.17
N LYS A 226 27.61 7.71 -5.22
CA LYS A 226 27.35 7.71 -3.77
C LYS A 226 26.67 6.42 -3.30
N MET A 227 27.15 5.29 -3.79
CA MET A 227 26.58 4.00 -3.44
C MET A 227 26.76 3.69 -1.96
N THR A 228 25.70 3.20 -1.33
CA THR A 228 25.66 2.84 0.09
C THR A 228 25.05 1.46 0.26
N SER A 229 25.40 0.78 1.35
CA SER A 229 24.71 -0.44 1.77
C SER A 229 23.24 -0.18 2.11
N PRO A 230 22.34 -1.16 1.95
CA PRO A 230 22.58 -2.49 1.36
C PRO A 230 22.59 -2.47 -0.18
N ALA A 231 23.51 -3.23 -0.78
CA ALA A 231 23.56 -3.44 -2.23
C ALA A 231 24.05 -4.86 -2.59
N ILE A 232 23.54 -5.36 -3.72
CA ILE A 232 23.96 -6.63 -4.34
C ILE A 232 24.82 -6.29 -5.55
N THR A 233 25.98 -6.94 -5.66
CA THR A 233 26.89 -6.75 -6.79
C THR A 233 26.98 -8.02 -7.61
N VAL A 234 26.77 -7.93 -8.92
CA VAL A 234 26.96 -9.04 -9.85
C VAL A 234 28.20 -8.76 -10.70
N VAL A 235 29.09 -9.74 -10.81
CA VAL A 235 30.30 -9.69 -11.64
C VAL A 235 30.22 -10.80 -12.67
N GLY A 236 30.39 -10.48 -13.96
CA GLY A 236 30.42 -11.47 -15.04
C GLY A 236 29.76 -10.98 -16.32
N GLU A 237 29.89 -11.77 -17.39
CA GLU A 237 29.38 -11.41 -18.73
C GLU A 237 27.85 -11.26 -18.79
N VAL A 238 27.13 -11.89 -17.87
CA VAL A 238 25.65 -11.79 -17.78
C VAL A 238 25.16 -10.36 -17.55
N VAL A 239 26.02 -9.47 -17.03
CA VAL A 239 25.70 -8.05 -16.80
C VAL A 239 25.35 -7.32 -18.10
N ALA A 240 25.93 -7.73 -19.24
CA ALA A 240 25.68 -7.10 -20.54
C ALA A 240 24.20 -7.17 -20.95
N MET A 241 23.49 -8.21 -20.50
CA MET A 241 22.08 -8.42 -20.83
C MET A 241 21.17 -7.34 -20.21
N ARG A 242 21.65 -6.59 -19.21
CA ARG A 242 20.89 -5.52 -18.56
C ARG A 242 20.40 -4.46 -19.55
N GLU A 243 21.19 -4.14 -20.56
CA GLU A 243 20.83 -3.13 -21.57
C GLU A 243 19.47 -3.46 -22.20
N ALA A 244 19.21 -4.74 -22.48
CA ALA A 244 17.96 -5.22 -23.05
C ALA A 244 16.89 -5.58 -22.01
N LEU A 245 17.29 -5.95 -20.78
CA LEU A 245 16.42 -6.57 -19.79
C LEU A 245 16.05 -5.68 -18.60
N SER A 246 16.47 -4.41 -18.56
CA SER A 246 16.19 -3.46 -17.48
C SER A 246 14.72 -3.04 -17.39
N TRP A 247 13.80 -3.97 -17.14
CA TRP A 247 12.35 -3.75 -17.18
C TRP A 247 11.80 -2.92 -16.00
N PHE A 248 12.43 -2.98 -14.82
CA PHE A 248 11.89 -2.39 -13.60
C PHE A 248 12.21 -0.90 -13.48
N GLU A 249 13.49 -0.53 -13.55
CA GLU A 249 13.93 0.88 -13.49
C GLU A 249 13.51 1.70 -14.71
N THR A 250 13.08 1.03 -15.78
CA THR A 250 12.51 1.68 -16.97
C THR A 250 10.99 1.77 -16.92
N LYS A 251 10.31 1.39 -15.83
CA LYS A 251 8.86 1.57 -15.75
C LYS A 251 8.46 3.06 -15.93
N PRO A 252 7.27 3.35 -16.52
CA PRO A 252 6.91 4.71 -16.93
C PRO A 252 6.92 5.75 -15.80
N LEU A 253 6.59 5.34 -14.58
CA LEU A 253 6.51 6.19 -13.40
C LEU A 253 7.50 5.74 -12.32
N TYR A 254 8.60 5.09 -12.71
CA TYR A 254 9.57 4.52 -11.77
C TYR A 254 10.05 5.55 -10.73
N GLY A 255 9.78 5.27 -9.45
CA GLY A 255 10.17 6.13 -8.33
C GLY A 255 9.29 7.36 -8.14
N TRP A 256 8.25 7.59 -8.94
CA TRP A 256 7.41 8.78 -8.83
C TRP A 256 6.55 8.70 -7.57
N ARG A 257 6.56 9.78 -6.78
CA ARG A 257 5.62 9.95 -5.67
C ARG A 257 4.36 10.66 -6.16
N ILE A 258 3.22 9.97 -6.08
CA ILE A 258 1.95 10.44 -6.62
C ILE A 258 0.99 10.72 -5.48
N LEU A 259 0.54 11.97 -5.40
CA LEU A 259 -0.48 12.38 -4.45
C LEU A 259 -1.87 12.02 -4.98
N VAL A 260 -2.64 11.28 -4.18
CA VAL A 260 -4.01 10.89 -4.50
C VAL A 260 -4.97 11.53 -3.46
N PRO A 261 -5.69 12.60 -3.82
CA PRO A 261 -6.58 13.35 -2.93
C PRO A 261 -7.92 12.63 -2.64
N ARG A 262 -7.87 11.34 -2.24
CA ARG A 262 -8.99 10.46 -1.88
C ARG A 262 -8.70 9.68 -0.58
N THR A 263 -9.71 9.00 -0.03
CA THR A 263 -9.53 8.06 1.09
C THR A 263 -8.90 6.74 0.61
N LYS A 264 -8.16 6.07 1.51
CA LYS A 264 -7.44 4.81 1.21
C LYS A 264 -8.35 3.70 0.68
N GLU A 265 -9.53 3.52 1.28
CA GLU A 265 -10.52 2.51 0.85
C GLU A 265 -10.97 2.71 -0.61
N GLN A 266 -11.01 3.97 -1.07
CA GLN A 266 -11.44 4.32 -2.42
C GLN A 266 -10.29 4.33 -3.44
N SER A 267 -9.05 4.12 -3.02
CA SER A 267 -7.86 4.20 -3.86
C SER A 267 -7.11 2.88 -4.04
N ALA A 268 -7.49 1.78 -3.37
CA ALA A 268 -6.72 0.52 -3.39
C ALA A 268 -6.39 0.02 -4.81
N GLY A 269 -7.39 -0.04 -5.71
CA GLY A 269 -7.19 -0.44 -7.11
C GLY A 269 -6.32 0.55 -7.90
N LEU A 270 -6.47 1.85 -7.66
CA LEU A 270 -5.63 2.88 -8.26
C LEU A 270 -4.17 2.76 -7.78
N ALA A 271 -3.96 2.62 -6.48
CA ALA A 271 -2.64 2.47 -5.86
C ALA A 271 -1.91 1.24 -6.43
N GLN A 272 -2.61 0.12 -6.58
CA GLN A 272 -2.06 -1.07 -7.22
C GLN A 272 -1.67 -0.82 -8.68
N ARG A 273 -2.52 -0.14 -9.46
CA ARG A 273 -2.24 0.20 -10.86
C ARG A 273 -1.02 1.11 -10.99
N LEU A 274 -0.91 2.14 -10.15
CA LEU A 274 0.23 3.06 -10.09
C LEU A 274 1.53 2.34 -9.70
N ARG A 275 1.48 1.42 -8.72
CA ARG A 275 2.62 0.55 -8.38
C ARG A 275 3.04 -0.33 -9.56
N GLY A 276 2.08 -0.81 -10.35
CA GLY A 276 2.34 -1.50 -11.62
C GLY A 276 3.26 -0.70 -12.54
N TYR A 277 3.04 0.61 -12.63
CA TYR A 277 3.86 1.57 -13.38
C TYR A 277 5.13 2.06 -12.64
N GLY A 278 5.44 1.51 -11.46
CA GLY A 278 6.65 1.82 -10.70
C GLY A 278 6.55 3.04 -9.79
N ALA A 279 5.35 3.57 -9.56
CA ALA A 279 5.12 4.70 -8.66
C ALA A 279 4.79 4.29 -7.23
N VAL A 280 4.92 5.24 -6.31
CA VAL A 280 4.43 5.18 -4.93
C VAL A 280 3.28 6.17 -4.77
N SER A 281 2.11 5.69 -4.35
CA SER A 281 0.97 6.57 -4.05
C SER A 281 0.97 7.00 -2.59
N GLU A 282 0.58 8.25 -2.33
CA GLU A 282 0.27 8.76 -0.99
C GLU A 282 -1.14 9.35 -1.01
N GLU A 283 -2.03 8.76 -0.23
CA GLU A 283 -3.42 9.18 -0.13
C GLU A 283 -3.60 10.32 0.88
N VAL A 284 -4.27 11.38 0.45
CA VAL A 284 -4.70 12.47 1.32
C VAL A 284 -6.22 12.59 1.23
N PRO A 285 -6.96 12.18 2.28
CA PRO A 285 -8.38 12.44 2.37
C PRO A 285 -8.65 13.93 2.24
N THR A 286 -9.54 14.31 1.32
CA THR A 286 -9.95 15.71 1.12
C THR A 286 -11.32 16.02 1.72
N ILE A 287 -12.04 14.98 2.14
CA ILE A 287 -13.32 15.07 2.84
C ILE A 287 -13.27 14.21 4.11
N SER A 288 -14.04 14.61 5.12
CA SER A 288 -14.37 13.81 6.29
C SER A 288 -15.88 13.61 6.35
N VAL A 289 -16.30 12.43 6.79
CA VAL A 289 -17.70 12.12 7.09
C VAL A 289 -17.86 12.29 8.59
N GLU A 290 -18.66 13.27 8.99
CA GLU A 290 -18.89 13.61 10.40
C GLU A 290 -20.32 13.26 10.82
N PRO A 291 -20.56 12.98 12.11
CA PRO A 291 -21.91 12.85 12.64
C PRO A 291 -22.77 14.09 12.34
N PRO A 292 -24.09 13.92 12.23
CA PRO A 292 -25.01 15.03 12.04
C PRO A 292 -24.95 15.98 13.24
N ARG A 293 -25.21 17.28 13.02
CA ARG A 293 -25.22 18.27 14.12
C ARG A 293 -26.29 17.96 15.16
N ASN A 294 -27.41 17.40 14.72
CA ASN A 294 -28.49 16.97 15.57
C ASN A 294 -28.72 15.46 15.45
N PRO A 295 -28.18 14.64 16.36
CA PRO A 295 -28.38 13.19 16.32
C PRO A 295 -29.82 12.76 16.61
N GLN A 296 -30.63 13.62 17.25
CA GLN A 296 -31.99 13.28 17.71
C GLN A 296 -32.93 12.93 16.55
N GLN A 297 -32.72 13.51 15.35
CA GLN A 297 -33.52 13.17 14.18
C GLN A 297 -33.31 11.72 13.75
N MET A 298 -32.05 11.26 13.75
CA MET A 298 -31.71 9.88 13.45
C MET A 298 -32.25 8.94 14.53
N ASP A 299 -32.08 9.28 15.82
CA ASP A 299 -32.60 8.47 16.92
C ASP A 299 -34.14 8.33 16.84
N LYS A 300 -34.85 9.41 16.51
CA LYS A 300 -36.31 9.40 16.31
C LYS A 300 -36.71 8.53 15.11
N ALA A 301 -35.99 8.63 14.00
CA ALA A 301 -36.28 7.85 12.80
C ALA A 301 -35.99 6.35 13.02
N VAL A 302 -34.86 5.99 13.65
CA VAL A 302 -34.55 4.58 13.96
C VAL A 302 -35.59 3.98 14.90
N ARG A 303 -36.04 4.70 15.94
CA ARG A 303 -37.15 4.26 16.79
C ARG A 303 -38.45 4.14 16.00
N GLY A 304 -38.76 5.11 15.15
CA GLY A 304 -39.94 5.08 14.29
C GLY A 304 -39.94 3.86 13.36
N LEU A 305 -38.78 3.47 12.83
CA LEU A 305 -38.62 2.27 12.02
C LEU A 305 -38.97 1.01 12.82
N VAL A 306 -38.44 0.84 14.03
CA VAL A 306 -38.76 -0.31 14.89
C VAL A 306 -40.23 -0.33 15.31
N GLU A 307 -40.84 0.84 15.50
CA GLU A 307 -42.27 0.99 15.82
C GLU A 307 -43.19 0.78 14.60
N GLY A 308 -42.65 0.51 13.40
CA GLY A 308 -43.43 0.30 12.19
C GLY A 308 -44.04 1.58 11.60
N ARG A 309 -43.36 2.72 11.72
CA ARG A 309 -43.83 4.01 11.19
C ARG A 309 -43.53 4.24 9.71
N TYR A 310 -42.64 3.44 9.12
CA TYR A 310 -42.22 3.60 7.74
C TYR A 310 -42.66 2.40 6.91
N GLU A 311 -42.96 2.64 5.64
CA GLU A 311 -43.11 1.60 4.63
C GLU A 311 -41.77 1.39 3.91
N TRP A 312 -41.04 2.48 3.68
CA TRP A 312 -39.80 2.49 2.94
C TRP A 312 -38.64 3.11 3.71
N ILE A 313 -37.44 2.63 3.40
CA ILE A 313 -36.18 3.35 3.62
C ILE A 313 -35.42 3.45 2.30
N ALA A 314 -34.83 4.61 2.03
CA ALA A 314 -34.05 4.85 0.81
C ALA A 314 -32.60 5.25 1.13
N PHE A 315 -31.64 4.42 0.73
CA PHE A 315 -30.23 4.70 0.85
C PHE A 315 -29.67 5.23 -0.47
N THR A 316 -29.26 6.50 -0.46
CA THR A 316 -28.64 7.13 -1.64
C THR A 316 -27.11 7.12 -1.62
N SER A 317 -26.51 6.60 -0.55
CA SER A 317 -25.06 6.46 -0.40
C SER A 317 -24.66 5.38 0.60
N VAL A 318 -23.48 4.81 0.40
CA VAL A 318 -22.85 3.86 1.36
C VAL A 318 -22.68 4.48 2.76
N ASN A 319 -22.45 5.79 2.84
CA ASN A 319 -22.29 6.48 4.12
C ASN A 319 -23.62 6.57 4.90
N ALA A 320 -24.75 6.68 4.21
CA ALA A 320 -26.06 6.61 4.85
C ALA A 320 -26.31 5.21 5.44
N VAL A 321 -25.92 4.15 4.70
CA VAL A 321 -25.99 2.76 5.20
C VAL A 321 -25.15 2.60 6.47
N LYS A 322 -23.90 3.07 6.45
CA LYS A 322 -23.00 3.05 7.61
C LYS A 322 -23.59 3.80 8.82
N ALA A 323 -24.07 5.03 8.62
CA ALA A 323 -24.64 5.85 9.70
C ALA A 323 -25.87 5.21 10.36
N VAL A 324 -26.77 4.60 9.57
CA VAL A 324 -27.94 3.88 10.11
C VAL A 324 -27.49 2.59 10.81
N ARG A 325 -26.54 1.85 10.25
CA ARG A 325 -26.01 0.62 10.86
C ARG A 325 -25.35 0.88 12.21
N GLU A 326 -24.49 1.89 12.31
CA GLU A 326 -23.86 2.28 13.57
C GLU A 326 -24.90 2.57 14.66
N LYS A 327 -26.01 3.23 14.28
CA LYS A 327 -27.12 3.51 15.19
C LYS A 327 -27.91 2.27 15.59
N PHE A 328 -28.10 1.32 14.68
CA PHE A 328 -28.72 0.04 15.01
C PHE A 328 -27.86 -0.74 16.01
N GLU A 329 -26.55 -0.81 15.77
CA GLU A 329 -25.60 -1.47 16.67
C GLU A 329 -25.59 -0.79 18.06
N GLU A 330 -25.64 0.54 18.15
CA GLU A 330 -25.77 1.29 19.41
C GLU A 330 -27.03 0.89 20.21
N TYR A 331 -28.14 0.63 19.51
CA TYR A 331 -29.40 0.21 20.13
C TYR A 331 -29.55 -1.32 20.30
N GLY A 332 -28.53 -2.11 19.94
CA GLY A 332 -28.60 -3.57 19.97
C GLY A 332 -29.58 -4.17 18.96
N LEU A 333 -29.88 -3.43 17.89
CA LEU A 333 -30.72 -3.86 16.78
C LEU A 333 -29.87 -4.52 15.69
N ASP A 334 -30.51 -5.34 14.85
CA ASP A 334 -29.88 -5.97 13.69
C ASP A 334 -30.82 -5.95 12.48
N ALA A 335 -30.43 -6.63 11.40
CA ALA A 335 -31.18 -6.67 10.14
C ALA A 335 -32.65 -7.12 10.31
N ARG A 336 -33.00 -7.87 11.36
CA ARG A 336 -34.38 -8.30 11.63
C ARG A 336 -35.33 -7.13 11.89
N ALA A 337 -34.79 -5.98 12.34
CA ALA A 337 -35.58 -4.77 12.56
C ALA A 337 -36.12 -4.15 11.26
N PHE A 338 -35.63 -4.55 10.09
CA PHE A 338 -36.19 -4.15 8.78
C PHE A 338 -37.38 -5.00 8.34
N SER A 339 -37.81 -5.99 9.14
CA SER A 339 -38.94 -6.84 8.77
C SER A 339 -40.20 -6.03 8.45
N GLY A 340 -40.75 -6.21 7.25
CA GLY A 340 -41.93 -5.49 6.76
C GLY A 340 -41.62 -4.14 6.10
N LEU A 341 -40.35 -3.72 6.06
CA LEU A 341 -39.90 -2.50 5.40
C LEU A 341 -39.40 -2.80 3.98
N LYS A 342 -39.79 -1.97 3.01
CA LYS A 342 -39.23 -1.98 1.66
C LYS A 342 -37.96 -1.12 1.60
N ILE A 343 -36.97 -1.56 0.84
CA ILE A 343 -35.62 -0.98 0.89
C ILE A 343 -35.17 -0.58 -0.50
N ALA A 344 -34.87 0.71 -0.66
CA ALA A 344 -34.37 1.28 -1.90
C ALA A 344 -32.88 1.64 -1.80
N ALA A 345 -32.13 1.46 -2.88
CA ALA A 345 -30.71 1.78 -2.93
C ALA A 345 -30.32 2.46 -4.25
N VAL A 346 -29.53 3.54 -4.18
CA VAL A 346 -28.93 4.17 -5.36
C VAL A 346 -27.53 3.61 -5.60
N GLY A 347 -27.35 2.93 -6.72
CA GLY A 347 -26.06 2.43 -7.18
C GLY A 347 -25.66 1.09 -6.56
N GLU A 348 -24.91 0.32 -7.35
CA GLU A 348 -24.45 -1.04 -7.00
C GLU A 348 -23.71 -1.09 -5.67
N LYS A 349 -22.82 -0.12 -5.40
CA LYS A 349 -22.05 -0.09 -4.14
C LYS A 349 -22.91 0.10 -2.90
N THR A 350 -23.99 0.87 -3.02
CA THR A 350 -24.92 1.08 -1.91
C THR A 350 -25.73 -0.20 -1.67
N ALA A 351 -26.22 -0.83 -2.75
CA ALA A 351 -26.91 -2.12 -2.67
C ALA A 351 -26.01 -3.22 -2.10
N GLU A 352 -24.73 -3.27 -2.47
CA GLU A 352 -23.75 -4.21 -1.94
C GLU A 352 -23.50 -3.97 -0.44
N ALA A 353 -23.37 -2.72 0.00
CA ALA A 353 -23.23 -2.38 1.42
C ALA A 353 -24.45 -2.82 2.26
N ILE A 354 -25.65 -2.71 1.70
CA ILE A 354 -26.89 -3.22 2.31
C ILE A 354 -26.86 -4.76 2.35
N SER A 355 -26.43 -5.41 1.26
CA SER A 355 -26.29 -6.87 1.20
C SER A 355 -25.29 -7.43 2.19
N GLN A 356 -24.19 -6.73 2.45
CA GLN A 356 -23.21 -7.10 3.48
C GLN A 356 -23.78 -7.00 4.91
N TRP A 357 -24.87 -6.25 5.10
CA TRP A 357 -25.64 -6.24 6.33
C TRP A 357 -26.67 -7.38 6.43
N GLY A 358 -26.77 -8.22 5.40
CA GLY A 358 -27.73 -9.33 5.34
C GLY A 358 -29.10 -8.93 4.80
N ILE A 359 -29.19 -7.80 4.11
CA ILE A 359 -30.45 -7.21 3.63
C ILE A 359 -30.43 -7.12 2.10
N ARG A 360 -31.55 -7.40 1.44
CA ARG A 360 -31.68 -7.21 -0.01
C ARG A 360 -32.48 -5.93 -0.30
N ALA A 361 -31.98 -5.09 -1.19
CA ALA A 361 -32.76 -3.96 -1.70
C ALA A 361 -33.89 -4.47 -2.60
N ASP A 362 -35.11 -3.99 -2.36
CA ASP A 362 -36.31 -4.24 -3.16
C ASP A 362 -36.32 -3.38 -4.43
N LEU A 363 -35.77 -2.16 -4.34
CA LEU A 363 -35.69 -1.21 -5.44
C LEU A 363 -34.26 -0.70 -5.65
N VAL A 364 -33.76 -0.88 -6.85
CA VAL A 364 -32.54 -0.25 -7.37
C VAL A 364 -32.91 0.35 -8.73
N PRO A 365 -32.49 1.59 -9.06
CA PRO A 365 -32.84 2.20 -10.33
C PRO A 365 -32.45 1.29 -11.50
N SER A 366 -33.36 1.10 -12.45
CA SER A 366 -33.14 0.35 -13.68
C SER A 366 -32.33 1.14 -14.71
N GLY A 367 -32.45 2.47 -14.68
CA GLY A 367 -31.75 3.40 -15.54
C GLY A 367 -30.59 4.12 -14.86
N GLU A 368 -30.70 5.43 -14.74
CA GLU A 368 -29.64 6.27 -14.15
C GLU A 368 -29.47 5.93 -12.66
N GLN A 369 -28.24 5.56 -12.26
CA GLN A 369 -27.91 5.27 -10.85
C GLN A 369 -27.80 6.56 -10.03
N SER A 370 -28.90 7.31 -9.92
CA SER A 370 -28.99 8.57 -9.22
C SER A 370 -30.33 8.70 -8.48
N ALA A 371 -30.45 9.73 -7.63
CA ALA A 371 -31.70 10.07 -6.95
C ALA A 371 -32.86 10.30 -7.94
N ARG A 372 -32.57 10.81 -9.14
CA ARG A 372 -33.55 11.02 -10.20
C ARG A 372 -34.01 9.70 -10.80
N GLY A 373 -33.09 8.80 -11.15
CA GLY A 373 -33.46 7.48 -11.68
C GLY A 373 -34.18 6.62 -10.64
N LEU A 374 -33.84 6.76 -9.35
CA LEU A 374 -34.59 6.09 -8.30
C LEU A 374 -36.04 6.56 -8.22
N LEU A 375 -36.27 7.87 -8.37
CA LEU A 375 -37.60 8.44 -8.38
C LEU A 375 -38.43 7.98 -9.59
N GLU A 376 -37.81 7.85 -10.77
CA GLU A 376 -38.48 7.35 -11.99
C GLU A 376 -39.08 5.95 -11.82
N ASP A 377 -38.39 5.10 -11.05
CA ASP A 377 -38.84 3.72 -10.78
C ASP A 377 -39.61 3.58 -9.46
N TRP A 378 -39.80 4.68 -8.71
CA TRP A 378 -40.47 4.64 -7.41
C TRP A 378 -42.00 4.55 -7.58
N PRO A 379 -42.69 3.60 -6.91
CA PRO A 379 -44.13 3.46 -7.07
C PRO A 379 -44.90 4.64 -6.44
N PRO A 380 -45.97 5.15 -7.08
CA PRO A 380 -46.86 6.10 -6.42
C PRO A 380 -47.51 5.46 -5.19
N TYR A 381 -47.79 6.26 -4.17
CA TYR A 381 -48.50 5.80 -2.98
C TYR A 381 -49.93 5.38 -3.35
N ASP A 382 -50.36 4.21 -2.90
CA ASP A 382 -51.71 3.69 -3.06
C ASP A 382 -52.32 3.34 -1.70
N GLU A 383 -53.36 4.06 -1.28
CA GLU A 383 -54.03 3.88 0.01
C GLU A 383 -54.61 2.46 0.22
N LEU A 384 -54.86 1.70 -0.85
CA LEU A 384 -55.38 0.32 -0.77
C LEU A 384 -54.27 -0.72 -0.65
N LEU A 385 -53.08 -0.43 -1.18
CA LEU A 385 -51.96 -1.39 -1.26
C LEU A 385 -50.88 -1.12 -0.21
N ASP A 386 -50.70 0.14 0.18
CA ASP A 386 -49.67 0.59 1.10
C ASP A 386 -50.28 0.96 2.46
N PRO A 387 -50.08 0.13 3.50
CA PRO A 387 -50.66 0.36 4.83
C PRO A 387 -50.04 1.56 5.55
N ILE A 388 -48.85 2.00 5.11
CA ILE A 388 -48.09 3.10 5.68
C ILE A 388 -47.63 3.99 4.51
N ASN A 389 -47.80 5.31 4.63
CA ASN A 389 -47.47 6.28 3.58
C ASN A 389 -46.12 6.98 3.80
N ARG A 390 -45.26 6.49 4.71
CA ARG A 390 -44.01 7.18 5.09
C ARG A 390 -42.75 6.53 4.54
N VAL A 391 -41.81 7.39 4.14
CA VAL A 391 -40.45 7.04 3.68
C VAL A 391 -39.41 7.64 4.61
N PHE A 392 -38.52 6.81 5.15
CA PHE A 392 -37.33 7.27 5.86
C PHE A 392 -36.18 7.50 4.87
N LEU A 393 -35.70 8.74 4.77
CA LEU A 393 -34.63 9.11 3.84
C LEU A 393 -33.38 9.62 4.60
N PRO A 394 -32.45 8.72 4.97
CA PRO A 394 -31.16 9.11 5.53
C PRO A 394 -30.21 9.65 4.44
N ARG A 395 -29.83 10.94 4.53
CA ARG A 395 -28.97 11.60 3.53
C ARG A 395 -27.86 12.46 4.11
N ALA A 396 -26.97 12.93 3.23
CA ALA A 396 -25.99 13.96 3.56
C ALA A 396 -26.67 15.33 3.80
N ASP A 397 -26.05 16.16 4.65
CA ASP A 397 -26.46 17.55 4.88
C ASP A 397 -26.53 18.42 3.61
N ILE A 398 -25.71 18.10 2.60
CA ILE A 398 -25.60 18.84 1.34
C ILE A 398 -26.27 18.14 0.13
N ALA A 399 -27.17 17.18 0.37
CA ALA A 399 -27.86 16.48 -0.71
C ALA A 399 -28.95 17.34 -1.39
N THR A 400 -29.19 17.07 -2.67
CA THR A 400 -30.17 17.79 -3.50
C THR A 400 -31.61 17.38 -3.13
N GLU A 401 -32.53 18.34 -3.08
CA GLU A 401 -33.93 18.15 -2.65
C GLU A 401 -34.82 17.39 -3.66
N THR A 402 -34.28 17.01 -4.83
CA THR A 402 -35.03 16.45 -5.95
C THR A 402 -35.81 15.18 -5.61
N LEU A 403 -35.23 14.29 -4.78
CA LEU A 403 -35.90 13.05 -4.39
C LEU A 403 -37.03 13.29 -3.40
N VAL A 404 -36.84 14.18 -2.42
CA VAL A 404 -37.87 14.52 -1.42
C VAL A 404 -39.10 15.10 -2.12
N ALA A 405 -38.89 16.09 -2.99
CA ALA A 405 -39.97 16.73 -3.73
C ALA A 405 -40.75 15.73 -4.59
N GLY A 406 -40.04 14.88 -5.33
CA GLY A 406 -40.68 13.87 -6.20
C GLY A 406 -41.45 12.81 -5.43
N LEU A 407 -40.94 12.33 -4.29
CA LEU A 407 -41.66 11.36 -3.46
C LEU A 407 -42.95 11.97 -2.89
N VAL A 408 -42.93 13.24 -2.51
CA VAL A 408 -44.12 13.97 -2.06
C VAL A 408 -45.13 14.12 -3.21
N GLU A 409 -44.69 14.41 -4.44
CA GLU A 409 -45.56 14.44 -5.62
C GLU A 409 -46.19 13.07 -5.92
N LEU A 410 -45.49 11.98 -5.61
CA LEU A 410 -45.99 10.61 -5.70
C LEU A 410 -46.91 10.21 -4.52
N GLY A 411 -47.19 11.13 -3.58
CA GLY A 411 -48.12 10.92 -2.47
C GLY A 411 -47.50 10.39 -1.18
N TRP A 412 -46.17 10.26 -1.10
CA TRP A 412 -45.48 9.79 0.10
C TRP A 412 -45.17 10.92 1.09
N GLU A 413 -45.26 10.63 2.38
CA GLU A 413 -44.70 11.47 3.45
C GLU A 413 -43.22 11.12 3.66
N VAL A 414 -42.32 12.10 3.51
CA VAL A 414 -40.88 11.86 3.61
C VAL A 414 -40.30 12.43 4.90
N ASP A 415 -39.76 11.54 5.73
CA ASP A 415 -38.90 11.94 6.86
C ASP A 415 -37.47 12.07 6.34
N ASP A 416 -37.14 13.29 5.94
CA ASP A 416 -35.81 13.67 5.47
C ASP A 416 -34.85 13.88 6.65
N VAL A 417 -33.92 12.95 6.84
CA VAL A 417 -33.02 12.92 8.00
C VAL A 417 -31.58 13.12 7.54
N THR A 418 -30.92 14.12 8.15
CA THR A 418 -29.47 14.27 7.99
C THR A 418 -28.77 13.16 8.76
N ALA A 419 -28.28 12.17 8.03
CA ALA A 419 -27.60 11.00 8.59
C ALA A 419 -26.13 11.24 8.87
N TYR A 420 -25.48 12.07 8.05
CA TYR A 420 -24.08 12.43 8.18
C TYR A 420 -23.82 13.78 7.51
N ARG A 421 -22.64 14.34 7.78
CA ARG A 421 -22.16 15.57 7.16
C ARG A 421 -20.91 15.29 6.35
N THR A 422 -20.82 15.91 5.19
CA THR A 422 -19.58 15.90 4.39
C THR A 422 -18.84 17.20 4.61
N VAL A 423 -17.78 17.17 5.41
CA VAL A 423 -16.94 18.35 5.66
C VAL A 423 -15.59 18.20 4.96
N ARG A 424 -14.83 19.30 4.87
CA ARG A 424 -13.42 19.20 4.46
C ARG A 424 -12.65 18.41 5.50
N ALA A 425 -11.79 17.50 5.05
CA ALA A 425 -10.89 16.79 5.95
C ALA A 425 -10.01 17.77 6.72
N ALA A 426 -9.52 17.33 7.88
CA ALA A 426 -8.45 18.04 8.56
C ALA A 426 -7.22 18.15 7.62
N PRO A 427 -6.43 19.24 7.72
CA PRO A 427 -5.18 19.34 6.98
C PRO A 427 -4.30 18.09 7.19
N PRO A 428 -3.65 17.57 6.13
CA PRO A 428 -2.74 16.45 6.30
C PRO A 428 -1.56 16.83 7.21
N PRO A 429 -0.80 15.85 7.72
CA PRO A 429 0.37 16.11 8.57
C PRO A 429 1.32 17.14 7.96
N ALA A 430 2.00 17.92 8.81
CA ALA A 430 2.92 18.97 8.36
C ALA A 430 3.94 18.48 7.30
N PRO A 431 4.58 17.30 7.45
CA PRO A 431 5.50 16.79 6.43
C PRO A 431 4.87 16.64 5.05
N THR A 432 3.65 16.10 4.95
CA THR A 432 2.92 15.94 3.69
C THR A 432 2.54 17.30 3.10
N ARG A 433 2.06 18.25 3.91
CA ARG A 433 1.75 19.62 3.43
C ARG A 433 2.97 20.33 2.88
N GLU A 434 4.10 20.22 3.56
CA GLU A 434 5.35 20.82 3.08
C GLU A 434 5.87 20.10 1.83
N ALA A 435 5.72 18.77 1.72
CA ALA A 435 6.03 18.02 0.50
C ALA A 435 5.20 18.49 -0.72
N ILE A 436 3.91 18.79 -0.53
CA ILE A 436 3.02 19.35 -1.55
C ILE A 436 3.53 20.71 -2.03
N LYS A 437 3.85 21.61 -1.10
CA LYS A 437 4.28 22.99 -1.42
C LYS A 437 5.70 23.07 -1.98
N THR A 438 6.58 22.16 -1.60
CA THR A 438 8.01 22.18 -1.97
C THR A 438 8.32 21.32 -3.20
N GLY A 439 7.31 20.69 -3.81
CA GLY A 439 7.46 19.91 -5.04
C GLY A 439 8.13 18.55 -4.83
N LYS A 440 7.93 17.95 -3.65
CA LYS A 440 8.39 16.59 -3.35
C LYS A 440 7.48 15.50 -3.93
N PHE A 441 6.25 15.87 -4.33
CA PHE A 441 5.40 15.03 -5.16
C PHE A 441 5.70 15.26 -6.63
N ASP A 442 5.84 14.15 -7.36
CA ASP A 442 6.09 14.15 -8.79
C ASP A 442 4.81 14.42 -9.58
N ALA A 443 3.66 13.93 -9.08
CA ALA A 443 2.35 14.19 -9.66
C ALA A 443 1.23 14.30 -8.60
N VAL A 444 0.12 14.93 -8.97
CA VAL A 444 -1.17 14.88 -8.27
C VAL A 444 -2.26 14.41 -9.24
N MET A 445 -3.11 13.48 -8.80
CA MET A 445 -4.22 12.95 -9.61
C MET A 445 -5.58 13.44 -9.10
N PHE A 446 -6.17 14.44 -9.75
CA PHE A 446 -7.50 14.92 -9.40
C PHE A 446 -8.59 14.12 -10.10
N THR A 447 -9.45 13.51 -9.30
CA THR A 447 -10.56 12.65 -9.74
C THR A 447 -11.91 13.34 -9.72
N SER A 448 -11.96 14.61 -9.30
CA SER A 448 -13.16 15.47 -9.36
C SER A 448 -12.81 16.91 -9.02
N SER A 449 -13.66 17.86 -9.44
CA SER A 449 -13.52 19.27 -9.06
C SER A 449 -13.50 19.50 -7.53
N SER A 450 -14.24 18.72 -6.75
CA SER A 450 -14.23 18.85 -5.28
C SER A 450 -12.88 18.49 -4.67
N THR A 451 -12.19 17.47 -5.20
CA THR A 451 -10.85 17.09 -4.75
C THR A 451 -9.81 18.20 -5.00
N VAL A 452 -9.94 18.94 -6.10
CA VAL A 452 -9.11 20.13 -6.38
C VAL A 452 -9.32 21.20 -5.30
N ARG A 453 -10.58 21.64 -5.13
CA ARG A 453 -10.93 22.74 -4.20
C ARG A 453 -10.52 22.41 -2.77
N ASN A 454 -10.80 21.18 -2.35
CA ASN A 454 -10.55 20.75 -0.99
C ASN A 454 -9.06 20.56 -0.72
N LEU A 455 -8.31 19.91 -1.61
CA LEU A 455 -6.86 19.77 -1.44
C LEU A 455 -6.18 21.14 -1.33
N VAL A 456 -6.49 22.06 -2.25
CA VAL A 456 -5.95 23.42 -2.23
C VAL A 456 -6.34 24.15 -0.94
N GLY A 457 -7.57 23.95 -0.46
CA GLY A 457 -8.05 24.56 0.78
C GLY A 457 -7.38 24.04 2.05
N ILE A 458 -7.04 22.75 2.13
CA ILE A 458 -6.52 22.13 3.36
C ILE A 458 -5.00 21.99 3.38
N ALA A 459 -4.36 21.87 2.21
CA ALA A 459 -2.92 21.63 2.08
C ALA A 459 -2.18 22.76 1.33
N GLY A 460 -2.90 23.63 0.64
CA GLY A 460 -2.33 24.64 -0.26
C GLY A 460 -2.14 24.12 -1.68
N LYS A 461 -1.66 25.00 -2.57
CA LYS A 461 -1.43 24.65 -3.98
C LYS A 461 -0.22 23.71 -4.12
N PRO A 462 -0.32 22.64 -4.92
CA PRO A 462 0.86 21.89 -5.35
C PRO A 462 1.91 22.79 -6.01
N HIS A 463 3.18 22.46 -5.81
CA HIS A 463 4.30 23.18 -6.42
C HIS A 463 4.25 23.12 -7.95
N GLN A 464 4.76 24.15 -8.64
CA GLN A 464 4.71 24.26 -10.11
C GLN A 464 5.49 23.17 -10.87
N SER A 465 6.40 22.47 -10.19
CA SER A 465 7.14 21.32 -10.75
C SER A 465 6.33 20.03 -10.72
N THR A 466 5.29 19.95 -9.88
CA THR A 466 4.45 18.76 -9.75
C THR A 466 3.52 18.67 -10.95
N ILE A 467 3.45 17.49 -11.55
CA ILE A 467 2.59 17.20 -12.70
C ILE A 467 1.14 17.12 -12.24
N ILE A 468 0.23 17.86 -12.88
CA ILE A 468 -1.20 17.83 -12.54
C ILE A 468 -1.97 16.99 -13.55
N ALA A 469 -2.54 15.89 -13.09
CA ALA A 469 -3.37 14.98 -13.88
C ALA A 469 -4.84 15.12 -13.48
N CYS A 470 -5.73 15.32 -14.45
CA CYS A 470 -7.17 15.50 -14.23
C CYS A 470 -8.00 14.43 -14.96
N ILE A 471 -9.00 13.87 -14.28
CA ILE A 471 -9.89 12.82 -14.82
C ILE A 471 -10.77 13.27 -15.99
N GLY A 472 -10.93 14.57 -16.19
CA GLY A 472 -11.74 15.11 -17.29
C GLY A 472 -11.89 16.63 -17.27
N PRO A 473 -12.55 17.20 -18.30
CA PRO A 473 -12.51 18.65 -18.59
C PRO A 473 -13.04 19.55 -17.47
N ALA A 474 -14.10 19.13 -16.76
CA ALA A 474 -14.65 19.92 -15.64
C ALA A 474 -13.67 20.03 -14.46
N THR A 475 -12.92 18.95 -14.20
CA THR A 475 -11.89 18.93 -13.15
C THR A 475 -10.69 19.79 -13.58
N ALA A 476 -10.28 19.70 -14.85
CA ALA A 476 -9.22 20.52 -15.42
C ALA A 476 -9.53 22.01 -15.32
N LYS A 477 -10.72 22.43 -15.74
CA LYS A 477 -11.19 23.82 -15.59
C LYS A 477 -11.14 24.29 -14.13
N THR A 478 -11.56 23.45 -13.20
CA THR A 478 -11.50 23.78 -11.76
C THR A 478 -10.05 23.93 -11.28
N ALA A 479 -9.14 23.09 -11.76
CA ALA A 479 -7.71 23.18 -11.44
C ALA A 479 -7.10 24.50 -11.95
N GLU A 480 -7.43 24.90 -13.18
CA GLU A 480 -7.02 26.17 -13.79
C GLU A 480 -7.57 27.38 -13.04
N GLU A 481 -8.84 27.37 -12.63
CA GLU A 481 -9.45 28.40 -11.78
C GLU A 481 -8.71 28.58 -10.43
N HIS A 482 -8.09 27.50 -9.93
CA HIS A 482 -7.27 27.53 -8.73
C HIS A 482 -5.79 27.84 -9.02
N GLY A 483 -5.44 28.16 -10.27
CA GLY A 483 -4.10 28.53 -10.72
C GLY A 483 -3.14 27.35 -10.85
N LEU A 484 -3.66 26.15 -11.11
CA LEU A 484 -2.85 24.95 -11.40
C LEU A 484 -2.71 24.78 -12.92
N ARG A 485 -1.53 24.37 -13.39
CA ARG A 485 -1.29 24.00 -14.79
C ARG A 485 -1.68 22.54 -14.97
N VAL A 486 -2.66 22.24 -15.82
CA VAL A 486 -3.03 20.86 -16.15
C VAL A 486 -2.02 20.32 -17.16
N ASP A 487 -1.35 19.22 -16.81
CA ASP A 487 -0.34 18.57 -17.65
C ASP A 487 -0.87 17.31 -18.34
N VAL A 488 -1.80 16.62 -17.68
CA VAL A 488 -2.39 15.37 -18.15
C VAL A 488 -3.91 15.45 -18.01
N LEU A 489 -4.61 15.12 -19.07
CA LEU A 489 -6.07 15.00 -19.11
C LEU A 489 -6.42 13.59 -19.58
N ALA A 490 -7.26 12.89 -18.83
CA ALA A 490 -7.76 11.59 -19.25
C ALA A 490 -8.81 11.74 -20.37
N ASP A 491 -8.77 10.84 -21.36
CA ASP A 491 -9.73 10.82 -22.47
C ASP A 491 -11.15 10.45 -22.04
N LYS A 492 -11.26 9.67 -20.95
CA LYS A 492 -12.53 9.24 -20.36
C LYS A 492 -12.50 9.44 -18.85
N PRO A 493 -13.64 9.72 -18.21
CA PRO A 493 -13.72 9.97 -16.77
C PRO A 493 -13.66 8.67 -15.95
N SER A 494 -12.53 7.97 -16.04
CA SER A 494 -12.20 6.76 -15.27
C SER A 494 -10.87 6.97 -14.56
N VAL A 495 -10.78 6.42 -13.35
CA VAL A 495 -9.57 6.51 -12.52
C VAL A 495 -8.43 5.70 -13.12
N GLU A 496 -8.76 4.55 -13.71
CA GLU A 496 -7.85 3.67 -14.42
C GLU A 496 -7.28 4.36 -15.66
N VAL A 497 -8.15 4.97 -16.47
CA VAL A 497 -7.75 5.73 -17.68
C VAL A 497 -6.87 6.92 -17.30
N LEU A 498 -7.15 7.59 -16.18
CA LEU A 498 -6.30 8.68 -15.69
C LEU A 498 -4.90 8.19 -15.26
N ALA A 499 -4.82 7.01 -14.63
CA ALA A 499 -3.53 6.42 -14.26
C ALA A 499 -2.71 6.06 -15.50
N ASP A 500 -3.35 5.49 -16.52
CA ASP A 500 -2.72 5.13 -17.79
C ASP A 500 -2.21 6.36 -18.52
N ALA A 501 -3.02 7.42 -18.62
CA ALA A 501 -2.62 8.69 -19.23
C ALA A 501 -1.42 9.33 -18.51
N LEU A 502 -1.35 9.23 -17.16
CA LEU A 502 -0.21 9.71 -16.40
C LEU A 502 1.04 8.85 -16.67
N ALA A 503 0.89 7.52 -16.78
CA ALA A 503 1.98 6.62 -17.11
C ALA A 503 2.54 6.89 -18.51
N GLU A 504 1.67 7.06 -19.51
CA GLU A 504 2.08 7.44 -20.87
C GLU A 504 2.81 8.79 -20.91
N PHE A 505 2.35 9.77 -20.11
CA PHE A 505 3.08 11.03 -19.93
C PHE A 505 4.47 10.81 -19.34
N GLY A 506 4.59 9.96 -18.31
CA GLY A 506 5.87 9.59 -17.70
C GLY A 506 6.83 8.91 -18.67
N ALA A 507 6.34 7.96 -19.48
CA ALA A 507 7.11 7.29 -20.52
C ALA A 507 7.62 8.28 -21.58
N ARG A 508 6.74 9.11 -22.16
CA ARG A 508 7.14 10.14 -23.14
C ARG A 508 8.17 11.10 -22.57
N ARG A 509 8.01 11.48 -21.30
CA ARG A 509 8.98 12.34 -20.60
C ARG A 509 10.34 11.68 -20.47
N ARG A 510 10.41 10.40 -20.09
CA ARG A 510 11.65 9.62 -20.02
C ARG A 510 12.32 9.57 -21.39
N ASP A 511 11.57 9.20 -22.42
CA ASP A 511 12.10 9.02 -23.78
C ASP A 511 12.67 10.34 -24.33
N ALA A 512 11.99 11.46 -24.08
CA ALA A 512 12.48 12.78 -24.45
C ALA A 512 13.79 13.17 -23.73
N LEU A 513 13.99 12.76 -22.46
CA LEU A 513 15.26 13.00 -21.74
C LEU A 513 16.39 12.14 -22.34
N ILE A 514 16.10 10.87 -22.64
CA ILE A 514 17.06 9.95 -23.26
C ILE A 514 17.48 10.47 -24.65
N GLU A 515 16.53 10.87 -25.48
CA GLU A 515 16.80 11.43 -26.81
C GLU A 515 17.64 12.72 -26.74
N ALA A 516 17.42 13.53 -25.70
CA ALA A 516 18.21 14.73 -25.44
C ALA A 516 19.59 14.46 -24.79
N GLY A 517 19.93 13.20 -24.49
CA GLY A 517 21.14 12.83 -23.76
C GLY A 517 21.19 13.35 -22.31
N GLU A 518 20.03 13.68 -21.74
CA GLU A 518 19.91 14.15 -20.35
C GLU A 518 19.66 12.97 -19.39
N PRO A 519 20.15 13.03 -18.14
CA PRO A 519 19.80 12.05 -17.13
C PRO A 519 18.29 11.98 -16.90
N VAL A 520 17.74 10.75 -16.90
CA VAL A 520 16.33 10.52 -16.57
C VAL A 520 16.09 10.95 -15.12
N THR A 521 15.25 11.97 -14.94
CA THR A 521 14.95 12.56 -13.64
C THR A 521 13.45 12.70 -13.43
N LYS A 522 13.03 12.46 -12.19
CA LYS A 522 11.64 12.69 -11.77
C LYS A 522 11.31 14.18 -11.73
N PRO A 523 10.04 14.58 -11.88
CA PRO A 523 9.63 15.98 -11.76
C PRO A 523 10.16 16.70 -10.50
N SER A 524 10.16 16.02 -9.34
CA SER A 524 10.67 16.54 -8.06
C SER A 524 12.20 16.67 -8.00
N GLN A 525 12.92 15.98 -8.87
CA GLN A 525 14.39 15.97 -8.93
C GLN A 525 14.96 17.02 -9.87
N ARG A 526 14.12 17.83 -10.54
CA ARG A 526 14.60 18.96 -11.34
C ARG A 526 15.36 19.93 -10.44
N THR A 527 16.67 19.78 -10.39
CA THR A 527 17.60 20.74 -9.82
C THR A 527 17.37 22.08 -10.51
N LYS A 528 17.50 23.17 -9.74
CA LYS A 528 17.42 24.56 -10.20
C LYS A 528 18.45 24.87 -11.31
N ARG A 529 18.27 24.34 -12.54
CA ARG A 529 18.94 24.84 -13.74
C ARG A 529 18.21 26.11 -14.19
N ARG A 530 18.44 27.19 -13.47
CA ARG A 530 18.27 28.56 -13.96
C ARG A 530 18.94 29.54 -13.00
N LYS A 531 20.22 29.80 -13.29
CA LYS A 531 20.93 31.08 -13.19
C LYS A 531 22.38 30.82 -13.64
N SER A 532 22.56 30.74 -14.96
CA SER A 532 23.78 31.22 -15.60
C SER A 532 23.56 32.67 -15.96
#